data_AF-A0A315XXS8-F1
#
_entry.id   AF-A0A315XXS8-F1
#
_cell.length_a   1.000
_cell.length_b   1.000
_cell.length_c   1.000
_cell.angle_alpha   90.00
_cell.angle_beta   90.00
_cell.angle_gamma   90.00
#
_symmetry.space_group_name_H-M   'P 1'
#
loop_
_entity.id
_entity.type
_entity.pdbx_description
1 polymer ?
#
loop_
_entity_poly.entity_id
_entity_poly.type
_entity_poly.pdbx_seq_one_letter_code
_entity_poly.pdbx_strand_id
1 'polypeptide(L)'
;MSSHRSIAVIFSDIREDYNDAFLTGIQSQANACGYRTFTFSMPQTGELYTNNEEWVYSLIDYDRFDGVIFVEHTFSNHKSLIPPIEKSLRENCSCPVVVIGSSNVLPNVIGMDNQKNFEKVVEHLTDVHGCRTLYCLGGEKGIADERIDGFVNVLKSRGIPCDEDNLLYGGYWISGAKAVAKDIACGTLEKPDAIVCLNDEIAYALIKQLFFAGLRVPEDILVTGFDDSSYASNSAVSITTFTADTHFCGQRAVSLLHSLITGRAPQLPKQKKHSVITGDSCGCGRKSLLNVRAKLDALNSNERCEMEFRNSLFEEKLYKVSSQKELSLFIKNHKYLIRDHISLSVNLMEQYDRFAKCIFLKDYLLNGETAVFRADSIYPDMFSYGAIQNIYILPLVFDKRIYGFMTIGYAGPELYTRHAKVFANRLAIGAEILNVRQQLPPAEETRSVPAQTDVVPTVSEVKTPSATILVMHNSSMTKVHLENVLYFESYEKKVFAAMKNGKYEIKQRLFELEEQLTHKNFFRISRSVLVNMNKTVGYKVEPDRSILAVMSDREELRVSRTNKEEFKQRLERT
;
A
#
# COMPACT_ATOMS: atom_id res chain seq x y z
N MET A 1 6.38 -36.26 -20.94
CA MET A 1 6.32 -35.45 -19.70
C MET A 1 5.01 -34.71 -19.72
N SER A 2 4.13 -34.94 -18.73
CA SER A 2 2.85 -34.23 -18.60
C SER A 2 3.13 -32.75 -18.34
N SER A 3 3.17 -31.92 -19.38
CA SER A 3 3.31 -30.47 -19.21
C SER A 3 2.03 -29.93 -18.61
N HIS A 4 2.03 -29.66 -17.31
CA HIS A 4 0.95 -28.88 -16.69
C HIS A 4 0.82 -27.56 -17.43
N ARG A 5 -0.41 -27.26 -17.87
CA ARG A 5 -0.75 -25.97 -18.47
C ARG A 5 -0.54 -24.86 -17.45
N SER A 6 -0.21 -23.67 -17.91
CA SER A 6 0.17 -22.55 -17.07
C SER A 6 -0.57 -21.29 -17.50
N ILE A 7 -1.06 -20.51 -16.55
CA ILE A 7 -1.65 -19.20 -16.80
C ILE A 7 -0.89 -18.11 -16.04
N ALA A 8 -0.70 -16.96 -16.68
CA ALA A 8 -0.16 -15.77 -16.01
C ALA A 8 -1.30 -14.97 -15.39
N VAL A 9 -1.09 -14.45 -14.19
CA VAL A 9 -2.02 -13.54 -13.50
C VAL A 9 -1.29 -12.24 -13.24
N ILE A 10 -1.74 -11.16 -13.88
CA ILE A 10 -1.23 -9.81 -13.68
C ILE A 10 -2.09 -9.14 -12.60
N PHE A 11 -1.46 -8.80 -11.48
CA PHE A 11 -2.13 -8.36 -10.26
C PHE A 11 -1.36 -7.20 -9.65
N SER A 12 -2.01 -6.15 -9.16
CA SER A 12 -1.29 -5.02 -8.57
C SER A 12 -0.77 -5.40 -7.17
N ASP A 13 -1.61 -5.35 -6.15
CA ASP A 13 -1.24 -5.45 -4.76
C ASP A 13 -2.31 -6.15 -3.93
N ILE A 14 -1.82 -7.04 -3.07
CA ILE A 14 -2.58 -7.76 -2.06
C ILE A 14 -2.71 -6.90 -0.78
N ARG A 15 -3.34 -5.74 -0.87
CA ARG A 15 -3.47 -4.81 0.28
C ARG A 15 -4.73 -5.02 1.10
N GLU A 16 -5.76 -5.59 0.48
CA GLU A 16 -7.12 -5.63 0.99
C GLU A 16 -7.67 -7.05 0.87
N ASP A 17 -8.36 -7.57 1.89
CA ASP A 17 -9.00 -8.90 1.86
C ASP A 17 -9.93 -9.06 0.63
N TYR A 18 -10.43 -7.94 0.10
CA TYR A 18 -11.20 -7.89 -1.13
C TYR A 18 -10.41 -8.40 -2.36
N ASN A 19 -9.13 -8.05 -2.45
CA ASN A 19 -8.24 -8.47 -3.53
C ASN A 19 -7.88 -9.98 -3.42
N ASP A 20 -7.76 -10.50 -2.19
CA ASP A 20 -7.50 -11.92 -1.90
C ASP A 20 -8.57 -12.85 -2.50
N ALA A 21 -9.83 -12.40 -2.45
CA ALA A 21 -10.95 -13.17 -2.95
C ALA A 21 -10.87 -13.42 -4.46
N PHE A 22 -10.48 -12.42 -5.26
CA PHE A 22 -10.26 -12.63 -6.70
C PHE A 22 -9.19 -13.68 -6.96
N LEU A 23 -8.05 -13.55 -6.27
CA LEU A 23 -6.89 -14.39 -6.51
C LEU A 23 -7.14 -15.84 -6.06
N THR A 24 -7.74 -16.05 -4.90
CA THR A 24 -8.16 -17.40 -4.43
C THR A 24 -9.22 -18.02 -5.34
N GLY A 25 -10.14 -17.20 -5.86
CA GLY A 25 -11.11 -17.61 -6.89
C GLY A 25 -10.42 -18.09 -8.18
N ILE A 26 -9.45 -17.32 -8.67
CA ILE A 26 -8.63 -17.70 -9.83
C ILE A 26 -7.89 -19.01 -9.54
N GLN A 27 -7.20 -19.11 -8.42
CA GLN A 27 -6.38 -20.28 -8.10
C GLN A 27 -7.19 -21.55 -7.90
N SER A 28 -8.32 -21.46 -7.19
CA SER A 28 -9.21 -22.61 -6.98
C SER A 28 -9.73 -23.17 -8.30
N GLN A 29 -10.18 -22.31 -9.22
CA GLN A 29 -10.67 -22.75 -10.52
C GLN A 29 -9.52 -23.18 -11.45
N ALA A 30 -8.36 -22.51 -11.39
CA ALA A 30 -7.19 -22.88 -12.19
C ALA A 30 -6.73 -24.29 -11.85
N ASN A 31 -6.60 -24.59 -10.56
CA ASN A 31 -6.26 -25.92 -10.05
C ASN A 31 -7.30 -26.96 -10.49
N ALA A 32 -8.59 -26.65 -10.38
CA ALA A 32 -9.67 -27.54 -10.83
C ALA A 32 -9.63 -27.83 -12.34
N CYS A 33 -9.19 -26.85 -13.14
CA CYS A 33 -9.01 -27.00 -14.59
C CYS A 33 -7.63 -27.54 -15.00
N GLY A 34 -6.76 -27.88 -14.04
CA GLY A 34 -5.42 -28.44 -14.28
C GLY A 34 -4.37 -27.43 -14.73
N TYR A 35 -4.57 -26.14 -14.44
CA TYR A 35 -3.60 -25.07 -14.66
C TYR A 35 -2.79 -24.78 -13.40
N ARG A 36 -1.52 -24.45 -13.60
CA ARG A 36 -0.71 -23.72 -12.62
C ARG A 36 -0.87 -22.23 -12.82
N THR A 37 -0.83 -21.46 -11.75
CA THR A 37 -0.89 -19.99 -11.82
C THR A 37 0.46 -19.38 -11.52
N PHE A 38 0.84 -18.36 -12.31
CA PHE A 38 2.01 -17.53 -12.10
C PHE A 38 1.53 -16.08 -11.90
N THR A 39 1.49 -15.65 -10.66
CA THR A 39 1.00 -14.33 -10.27
C THR A 39 2.16 -13.35 -10.18
N PHE A 40 2.15 -12.35 -11.06
CA PHE A 40 3.07 -11.23 -11.05
C PHE A 40 2.42 -10.10 -10.27
N SER A 41 3.04 -9.71 -9.15
CA SER A 41 2.50 -8.67 -8.29
C SER A 41 3.56 -7.68 -7.85
N MET A 42 3.16 -6.43 -7.70
CA MET A 42 3.91 -5.34 -7.10
C MET A 42 3.47 -5.17 -5.63
N PRO A 43 4.14 -5.81 -4.65
CA PRO A 43 3.75 -5.78 -3.25
C PRO A 43 4.12 -4.44 -2.62
N GLN A 44 3.35 -3.39 -2.89
CA GLN A 44 3.67 -2.04 -2.42
C GLN A 44 3.97 -1.99 -0.92
N THR A 45 5.04 -1.28 -0.58
CA THR A 45 5.41 -0.99 0.82
C THR A 45 5.36 0.46 1.18
N GLY A 46 4.16 0.90 1.56
CA GLY A 46 3.94 2.22 2.11
C GLY A 46 4.23 3.35 1.11
N GLU A 47 3.82 4.56 1.48
CA GLU A 47 3.96 5.75 0.63
C GLU A 47 5.43 6.21 0.46
N LEU A 48 6.39 5.55 1.11
CA LEU A 48 7.72 6.10 1.28
C LEU A 48 8.74 5.72 0.20
N TYR A 49 8.73 4.52 -0.39
CA TYR A 49 9.71 4.17 -1.41
C TYR A 49 9.24 2.98 -2.23
N THR A 50 8.86 3.16 -3.50
CA THR A 50 9.16 2.21 -4.60
C THR A 50 8.71 2.80 -5.95
N ASN A 51 9.66 3.35 -6.72
CA ASN A 51 9.49 3.47 -8.17
C ASN A 51 10.11 2.23 -8.80
N ASN A 52 9.49 1.65 -9.83
CA ASN A 52 9.95 0.48 -10.61
C ASN A 52 9.52 -0.92 -10.13
N GLU A 53 8.60 -1.08 -9.18
CA GLU A 53 8.03 -2.42 -8.89
C GLU A 53 7.24 -2.97 -10.09
N GLU A 54 6.67 -2.09 -10.92
CA GLU A 54 6.00 -2.45 -12.17
C GLU A 54 6.92 -3.17 -13.17
N TRP A 55 8.25 -3.12 -12.96
CA TRP A 55 9.20 -3.92 -13.73
C TRP A 55 8.89 -5.41 -13.71
N VAL A 56 8.25 -5.92 -12.64
CA VAL A 56 7.85 -7.34 -12.56
C VAL A 56 6.99 -7.78 -13.76
N TYR A 57 6.19 -6.88 -14.34
CA TYR A 57 5.35 -7.20 -15.51
C TYR A 57 6.18 -7.33 -16.80
N SER A 58 7.41 -6.80 -16.84
CA SER A 58 8.32 -6.98 -17.96
C SER A 58 8.96 -8.37 -18.01
N LEU A 59 8.87 -9.15 -16.91
CA LEU A 59 9.36 -10.53 -16.84
C LEU A 59 8.43 -11.54 -17.56
N ILE A 60 7.24 -11.10 -17.97
CA ILE A 60 6.22 -12.00 -18.51
C ILE A 60 6.61 -12.38 -19.95
N ASP A 61 7.07 -13.61 -20.11
CA ASP A 61 7.25 -14.27 -21.39
C ASP A 61 5.92 -14.96 -21.77
N TYR A 62 5.09 -14.25 -22.54
CA TYR A 62 3.73 -14.70 -22.87
C TYR A 62 3.69 -16.06 -23.59
N ASP A 63 4.72 -16.42 -24.35
CA ASP A 63 4.80 -17.68 -25.10
C ASP A 63 4.92 -18.91 -24.17
N ARG A 64 5.21 -18.71 -22.88
CA ARG A 64 5.25 -19.78 -21.86
C ARG A 64 3.90 -20.06 -21.20
N PHE A 65 2.87 -19.28 -21.51
CA PHE A 65 1.56 -19.36 -20.88
C PHE A 65 0.48 -19.73 -21.89
N ASP A 66 -0.42 -20.61 -21.47
CA ASP A 66 -1.61 -20.97 -22.25
C ASP A 66 -2.67 -19.85 -22.25
N GLY A 67 -2.56 -18.89 -21.32
CA GLY A 67 -3.47 -17.76 -21.22
C GLY A 67 -3.08 -16.77 -20.12
N VAL A 68 -3.66 -15.57 -20.18
CA VAL A 68 -3.39 -14.49 -19.22
C VAL A 68 -4.69 -13.99 -18.59
N ILE A 69 -4.68 -13.79 -17.28
CA ILE A 69 -5.71 -13.05 -16.55
C ILE A 69 -5.10 -11.72 -16.09
N PHE A 70 -5.68 -10.61 -16.55
CA PHE A 70 -5.34 -9.29 -16.08
C PHE A 70 -6.40 -8.78 -15.11
N VAL A 71 -6.04 -8.65 -13.83
CA VAL A 71 -6.95 -8.16 -12.79
C VAL A 71 -6.84 -6.63 -12.70
N GLU A 72 -7.32 -5.96 -13.75
CA GLU A 72 -7.27 -4.50 -13.93
C GLU A 72 -7.85 -3.76 -12.71
N HIS A 73 -8.93 -4.26 -12.12
CA HIS A 73 -9.58 -3.62 -10.96
C HIS A 73 -8.61 -3.34 -9.79
N THR A 74 -7.55 -4.16 -9.64
CA THR A 74 -6.56 -3.96 -8.59
C THR A 74 -5.68 -2.71 -8.82
N PHE A 75 -5.64 -2.17 -10.03
CA PHE A 75 -4.83 -1.01 -10.41
C PHE A 75 -5.55 0.33 -10.20
N SER A 76 -6.59 0.37 -9.36
CA SER A 76 -7.36 1.60 -9.05
C SER A 76 -6.47 2.78 -8.58
N ASN A 77 -5.43 2.49 -7.79
CA ASN A 77 -4.44 3.46 -7.31
C ASN A 77 -3.26 3.67 -8.30
N HIS A 78 -3.26 2.93 -9.41
CA HIS A 78 -2.16 2.83 -10.39
C HIS A 78 -2.68 2.88 -11.83
N LYS A 79 -3.70 3.69 -12.09
CA LYS A 79 -4.36 3.77 -13.40
C LYS A 79 -3.38 4.08 -14.55
N SER A 80 -2.26 4.75 -14.26
CA SER A 80 -1.19 5.02 -15.22
C SER A 80 -0.46 3.77 -15.72
N LEU A 81 -0.50 2.66 -14.98
CA LEU A 81 0.09 1.38 -15.37
C LEU A 81 -0.82 0.55 -16.28
N ILE A 82 -2.12 0.85 -16.34
CA ILE A 82 -3.08 0.09 -17.16
C ILE A 82 -2.73 0.21 -18.66
N PRO A 83 -2.57 1.42 -19.26
CA PRO A 83 -2.26 1.52 -20.69
C PRO A 83 -0.99 0.79 -21.14
N PRO A 84 0.16 0.85 -20.44
CA PRO A 84 1.34 0.09 -20.86
C PRO A 84 1.17 -1.43 -20.71
N ILE A 85 0.43 -1.92 -19.70
CA ILE A 85 0.11 -3.35 -19.55
C ILE A 85 -0.80 -3.81 -20.70
N GLU A 86 -1.88 -3.09 -20.98
CA GLU A 86 -2.79 -3.40 -22.07
C GLU A 86 -2.08 -3.37 -23.43
N LYS A 87 -1.18 -2.40 -23.63
CA LYS A 87 -0.34 -2.33 -24.82
C LYS A 87 0.54 -3.58 -24.96
N SER A 88 1.22 -3.98 -23.88
CA SER A 88 2.06 -5.18 -23.86
C SER A 88 1.28 -6.44 -24.18
N LEU A 89 0.09 -6.61 -23.59
CA LEU A 89 -0.80 -7.74 -23.86
C LEU A 89 -1.25 -7.76 -25.33
N ARG A 90 -1.65 -6.61 -25.89
CA ARG A 90 -2.10 -6.55 -27.29
C ARG A 90 -0.99 -6.82 -28.31
N GLU A 91 0.21 -6.33 -28.04
CA GLU A 91 1.32 -6.36 -29.01
C GLU A 91 2.17 -7.64 -28.90
N ASN A 92 2.27 -8.24 -27.71
CA ASN A 92 3.20 -9.34 -27.44
C ASN A 92 2.54 -10.64 -26.97
N CYS A 93 1.24 -10.66 -26.64
CA CYS A 93 0.55 -11.87 -26.16
C CYS A 93 -0.20 -12.56 -27.30
N SER A 94 0.21 -13.80 -27.62
CA SER A 94 -0.43 -14.65 -28.62
C SER A 94 -1.57 -15.51 -28.03
N CYS A 95 -1.54 -15.78 -26.72
CA CYS A 95 -2.53 -16.59 -26.03
C CYS A 95 -3.75 -15.76 -25.55
N PRO A 96 -4.90 -16.40 -25.26
CA PRO A 96 -6.11 -15.70 -24.83
C PRO A 96 -5.89 -14.86 -23.57
N VAL A 97 -6.47 -13.66 -23.56
CA VAL A 97 -6.46 -12.73 -22.42
C VAL A 97 -7.88 -12.56 -21.91
N VAL A 98 -8.05 -12.61 -20.59
CA VAL A 98 -9.29 -12.26 -19.88
C VAL A 98 -8.99 -11.14 -18.90
N VAL A 99 -9.84 -10.10 -18.88
CA VAL A 99 -9.68 -8.95 -17.99
C VAL A 99 -10.76 -9.01 -16.90
N ILE A 100 -10.38 -8.83 -15.64
CA ILE A 100 -11.32 -8.59 -14.53
C ILE A 100 -11.28 -7.09 -14.21
N GLY A 101 -12.41 -6.41 -14.41
CA GLY A 101 -12.51 -4.95 -14.33
C GLY A 101 -13.04 -4.38 -15.64
N SER A 102 -12.37 -3.36 -16.16
CA SER A 102 -12.79 -2.62 -17.35
C SER A 102 -11.65 -2.50 -18.37
N SER A 103 -11.94 -2.73 -19.66
CA SER A 103 -11.02 -2.45 -20.75
C SER A 103 -11.78 -2.11 -22.04
N ASN A 104 -11.27 -1.13 -22.78
CA ASN A 104 -11.79 -0.75 -24.10
C ASN A 104 -10.93 -1.29 -25.25
N VAL A 105 -9.78 -1.90 -24.95
CA VAL A 105 -8.79 -2.31 -25.94
C VAL A 105 -8.50 -3.82 -25.92
N LEU A 106 -8.77 -4.49 -24.80
CA LEU A 106 -8.65 -5.94 -24.67
C LEU A 106 -10.03 -6.61 -24.75
N PRO A 107 -10.12 -7.79 -25.38
CA PRO A 107 -11.35 -8.56 -25.39
C PRO A 107 -11.60 -9.30 -24.06
N ASN A 108 -12.78 -9.92 -23.92
CA ASN A 108 -13.12 -10.83 -22.81
C ASN A 108 -13.06 -10.17 -21.42
N VAL A 109 -13.80 -9.08 -21.26
CA VAL A 109 -13.87 -8.32 -20.01
C VAL A 109 -14.97 -8.87 -19.11
N ILE A 110 -14.63 -9.14 -17.85
CA ILE A 110 -15.55 -9.50 -16.78
C ILE A 110 -15.61 -8.30 -15.82
N GLY A 111 -16.67 -7.50 -15.99
CA GLY A 111 -16.97 -6.39 -15.10
C GLY A 111 -17.81 -6.80 -13.89
N MET A 112 -17.79 -5.95 -12.86
CA MET A 112 -18.72 -5.99 -11.74
C MET A 112 -19.62 -4.77 -11.83
N ASP A 113 -20.93 -4.95 -11.73
CA ASP A 113 -21.88 -3.84 -11.75
C ASP A 113 -21.93 -3.20 -10.36
N ASN A 114 -20.86 -2.48 -10.02
CA ASN A 114 -20.70 -1.85 -8.70
C ASN A 114 -21.79 -0.84 -8.44
N GLN A 115 -22.25 -0.12 -9.47
CA GLN A 115 -23.39 0.77 -9.38
C GLN A 115 -24.65 0.02 -8.88
N LYS A 116 -25.15 -0.98 -9.61
CA LYS A 116 -26.36 -1.72 -9.19
C LYS A 116 -26.19 -2.49 -7.90
N ASN A 117 -24.98 -2.96 -7.62
CA ASN A 117 -24.69 -3.63 -6.36
C ASN A 117 -24.76 -2.65 -5.18
N PHE A 118 -24.25 -1.42 -5.36
CA PHE A 118 -24.31 -0.39 -4.34
C PHE A 118 -25.72 0.17 -4.17
N GLU A 119 -26.49 0.31 -5.24
CA GLU A 119 -27.92 0.67 -5.21
C GLU A 119 -28.68 -0.22 -4.21
N LYS A 120 -28.44 -1.54 -4.20
CA LYS A 120 -29.09 -2.46 -3.27
C LYS A 120 -28.79 -2.19 -1.79
N VAL A 121 -27.62 -1.65 -1.46
CA VAL A 121 -27.27 -1.27 -0.07
C VAL A 121 -28.06 -0.04 0.34
N VAL A 122 -28.19 0.92 -0.56
CA VAL A 122 -28.93 2.17 -0.31
C VAL A 122 -30.43 1.93 -0.30
N GLU A 123 -30.94 1.05 -1.18
CA GLU A 123 -32.31 0.53 -1.17
C GLU A 123 -32.60 -0.17 0.16
N HIS A 124 -31.68 -0.95 0.72
CA HIS A 124 -31.90 -1.57 2.04
C HIS A 124 -32.17 -0.51 3.12
N LEU A 125 -31.39 0.57 3.17
CA LEU A 125 -31.59 1.64 4.15
C LEU A 125 -32.88 2.43 3.90
N THR A 126 -33.18 2.76 2.65
CA THR A 126 -34.35 3.56 2.31
C THR A 126 -35.68 2.76 2.39
N ASP A 127 -35.66 1.47 2.08
CA ASP A 127 -36.87 0.63 1.95
C ASP A 127 -37.21 -0.09 3.23
N VAL A 128 -36.19 -0.63 3.89
CA VAL A 128 -36.36 -1.45 5.10
C VAL A 128 -36.37 -0.57 6.34
N HIS A 129 -35.49 0.43 6.39
CA HIS A 129 -35.34 1.31 7.56
C HIS A 129 -36.03 2.67 7.39
N GLY A 130 -36.47 3.01 6.17
CA GLY A 130 -37.16 4.27 5.91
C GLY A 130 -36.26 5.51 6.02
N CYS A 131 -34.93 5.35 5.93
CA CYS A 131 -33.98 6.46 6.05
C CYS A 131 -34.23 7.55 5.00
N ARG A 132 -34.10 8.82 5.42
CA ARG A 132 -34.31 10.00 4.58
C ARG A 132 -33.14 10.98 4.61
N THR A 133 -32.37 11.02 5.69
CA THR A 133 -31.12 11.79 5.76
C THR A 133 -29.95 10.82 5.69
N LEU A 134 -29.33 10.70 4.50
CA LEU A 134 -28.21 9.79 4.27
C LEU A 134 -26.97 10.54 3.84
N TYR A 135 -25.80 10.09 4.31
CA TYR A 135 -24.51 10.50 3.77
C TYR A 135 -23.77 9.34 3.15
N CYS A 136 -23.00 9.61 2.10
CA CYS A 136 -22.08 8.65 1.50
C CYS A 136 -20.65 9.04 1.89
N LEU A 137 -19.92 8.13 2.55
CA LEU A 137 -18.54 8.37 2.98
C LEU A 137 -17.56 7.60 2.11
N GLY A 138 -16.74 8.34 1.36
CA GLY A 138 -15.67 7.82 0.51
C GLY A 138 -14.27 8.23 0.94
N GLY A 139 -13.28 7.63 0.28
CA GLY A 139 -11.87 7.97 0.39
C GLY A 139 -11.50 9.21 -0.45
N GLU A 140 -10.54 9.06 -1.36
CA GLU A 140 -10.21 10.13 -2.30
C GLU A 140 -11.27 10.28 -3.40
N LYS A 141 -11.48 11.53 -3.85
CA LYS A 141 -12.40 11.84 -4.95
C LYS A 141 -11.90 11.21 -6.26
N GLY A 142 -12.78 10.53 -7.01
CA GLY A 142 -12.42 9.80 -8.23
C GLY A 142 -12.12 8.31 -8.03
N ILE A 143 -12.27 7.81 -6.80
CA ILE A 143 -12.21 6.37 -6.47
C ILE A 143 -13.64 5.85 -6.26
N ALA A 144 -13.95 4.74 -6.94
CA ALA A 144 -15.25 4.06 -6.87
C ALA A 144 -16.47 4.95 -7.21
N ASP A 145 -16.32 5.82 -8.23
CA ASP A 145 -17.38 6.73 -8.69
C ASP A 145 -18.70 5.99 -9.01
N GLU A 146 -18.64 4.77 -9.55
CA GLU A 146 -19.84 3.96 -9.82
C GLU A 146 -20.68 3.66 -8.56
N ARG A 147 -20.03 3.50 -7.40
CA ARG A 147 -20.73 3.28 -6.12
C ARG A 147 -21.46 4.58 -5.71
N ILE A 148 -20.82 5.73 -5.90
CA ILE A 148 -21.42 7.05 -5.64
C ILE A 148 -22.61 7.29 -6.58
N ASP A 149 -22.49 6.95 -7.86
CA ASP A 149 -23.59 7.03 -8.81
C ASP A 149 -24.79 6.18 -8.36
N GLY A 150 -24.53 4.97 -7.84
CA GLY A 150 -25.57 4.12 -7.27
C GLY A 150 -26.28 4.77 -6.08
N PHE A 151 -25.53 5.43 -5.18
CA PHE A 151 -26.11 6.19 -4.08
C PHE A 151 -27.02 7.32 -4.56
N VAL A 152 -26.51 8.18 -5.45
CA VAL A 152 -27.26 9.31 -6.00
C VAL A 152 -28.52 8.83 -6.74
N ASN A 153 -28.43 7.75 -7.52
CA ASN A 153 -29.55 7.20 -8.28
C ASN A 153 -30.69 6.72 -7.38
N VAL A 154 -30.38 6.00 -6.28
CA VAL A 154 -31.42 5.55 -5.34
C VAL A 154 -32.10 6.75 -4.68
N LEU A 155 -31.34 7.70 -4.14
CA LEU A 155 -31.92 8.87 -3.47
C LEU A 155 -32.84 9.64 -4.43
N LYS A 156 -32.38 9.89 -5.65
CA LYS A 156 -33.17 10.53 -6.70
C LYS A 156 -34.43 9.76 -7.04
N SER A 157 -34.33 8.43 -7.20
CA SER A 157 -35.48 7.56 -7.51
C SER A 157 -36.55 7.57 -6.40
N ARG A 158 -36.15 7.85 -5.15
CA ARG A 158 -37.03 7.88 -3.97
C ARG A 158 -37.46 9.29 -3.57
N GLY A 159 -37.11 10.31 -4.36
CA GLY A 159 -37.41 11.70 -4.07
C GLY A 159 -36.74 12.20 -2.78
N ILE A 160 -35.62 11.60 -2.39
CA ILE A 160 -34.82 12.03 -1.24
C ILE A 160 -33.84 13.11 -1.72
N PRO A 161 -33.78 14.29 -1.08
CA PRO A 161 -32.79 15.32 -1.41
C PRO A 161 -31.37 14.75 -1.35
N CYS A 162 -30.58 15.02 -2.39
CA CYS A 162 -29.17 14.67 -2.47
C CYS A 162 -28.44 15.85 -3.10
N ASP A 163 -27.62 16.54 -2.32
CA ASP A 163 -26.71 17.58 -2.77
C ASP A 163 -25.25 17.13 -2.61
N GLU A 164 -24.30 18.03 -2.93
CA GLU A 164 -22.87 17.72 -2.79
C GLU A 164 -22.45 17.50 -1.33
N ASP A 165 -23.18 18.09 -0.36
CA ASP A 165 -22.87 17.96 1.07
C ASP A 165 -23.25 16.57 1.60
N ASN A 166 -24.10 15.82 0.87
CA ASN A 166 -24.33 14.40 1.17
C ASN A 166 -23.12 13.51 0.85
N LEU A 167 -22.16 13.97 0.04
CA LEU A 167 -20.99 13.20 -0.39
C LEU A 167 -19.76 13.63 0.41
N LEU A 168 -19.41 12.82 1.41
CA LEU A 168 -18.31 13.09 2.33
C LEU A 168 -17.02 12.44 1.82
N TYR A 169 -15.97 13.24 1.65
CA TYR A 169 -14.64 12.78 1.24
C TYR A 169 -13.63 13.02 2.36
N GLY A 170 -12.88 11.98 2.70
CA GLY A 170 -12.12 11.92 3.94
C GLY A 170 -10.60 12.07 3.87
N GLY A 171 -10.04 12.14 2.67
CA GLY A 171 -8.65 11.69 2.48
C GLY A 171 -8.53 10.19 2.84
N TYR A 172 -7.31 9.72 3.14
CA TYR A 172 -7.08 8.30 3.47
C TYR A 172 -7.99 7.79 4.60
N TRP A 173 -8.84 6.81 4.26
CA TRP A 173 -9.69 5.91 5.05
C TRP A 173 -10.06 6.32 6.49
N ILE A 174 -9.07 6.46 7.40
CA ILE A 174 -9.26 6.73 8.84
C ILE A 174 -9.45 8.22 9.16
N SER A 175 -8.78 9.14 8.44
CA SER A 175 -8.88 10.58 8.75
C SER A 175 -10.27 11.12 8.49
N GLY A 176 -10.91 10.65 7.41
CA GLY A 176 -12.28 11.01 7.04
C GLY A 176 -13.30 10.59 8.08
N ALA A 177 -13.26 9.32 8.47
CA ALA A 177 -14.11 8.76 9.51
C ALA A 177 -14.06 9.58 10.81
N LYS A 178 -12.86 10.03 11.21
CA LYS A 178 -12.66 10.84 12.42
C LYS A 178 -13.26 12.23 12.28
N ALA A 179 -13.07 12.89 11.14
CA ALA A 179 -13.62 14.22 10.88
C ALA A 179 -15.16 14.18 10.90
N VAL A 180 -15.76 13.25 10.15
CA VAL A 180 -17.22 13.08 10.07
C VAL A 180 -17.83 12.80 11.44
N ALA A 181 -17.28 11.85 12.21
CA ALA A 181 -17.79 11.54 13.54
C ALA A 181 -17.72 12.75 14.49
N LYS A 182 -16.63 13.53 14.42
CA LYS A 182 -16.47 14.75 15.22
C LYS A 182 -17.49 15.81 14.81
N ASP A 183 -17.66 16.04 13.52
CA ASP A 183 -18.53 17.09 12.97
C ASP A 183 -20.00 16.81 13.31
N ILE A 184 -20.42 15.54 13.29
CA ILE A 184 -21.75 15.13 13.77
C ILE A 184 -21.88 15.37 15.27
N ALA A 185 -20.90 14.93 16.06
CA ALA A 185 -20.98 15.05 17.52
C ALA A 185 -20.96 16.50 18.03
N CYS A 186 -20.29 17.42 17.33
CA CYS A 186 -20.33 18.85 17.66
C CYS A 186 -21.46 19.62 16.94
N GLY A 187 -22.28 18.95 16.13
CA GLY A 187 -23.41 19.54 15.41
C GLY A 187 -23.02 20.46 14.25
N THR A 188 -21.79 20.36 13.75
CA THR A 188 -21.37 21.05 12.52
C THR A 188 -21.95 20.36 11.28
N LEU A 189 -22.09 19.03 11.35
CA LEU A 189 -22.83 18.23 10.39
C LEU A 189 -24.14 17.77 11.04
N GLU A 190 -25.25 17.85 10.31
CA GLU A 190 -26.53 17.32 10.78
C GLU A 190 -26.40 15.82 11.05
N LYS A 191 -27.05 15.31 12.10
CA LYS A 191 -27.01 13.88 12.41
C LYS A 191 -27.85 13.11 11.38
N PRO A 192 -27.25 12.24 10.55
CA PRO A 192 -28.01 11.50 9.54
C PRO A 192 -28.72 10.30 10.17
N ASP A 193 -29.71 9.75 9.45
CA ASP A 193 -30.30 8.45 9.74
C ASP A 193 -29.26 7.33 9.49
N ALA A 194 -28.50 7.47 8.40
CA ALA A 194 -27.52 6.47 8.00
C ALA A 194 -26.32 7.06 7.26
N ILE A 195 -25.17 6.40 7.40
CA ILE A 195 -23.96 6.67 6.61
C ILE A 195 -23.62 5.41 5.79
N VAL A 196 -23.57 5.56 4.47
CA VAL A 196 -23.19 4.52 3.51
C VAL A 196 -21.72 4.68 3.18
N CYS A 197 -20.90 3.75 3.63
CA CYS A 197 -19.46 3.79 3.40
C CYS A 197 -19.12 3.06 2.09
N LEU A 198 -18.17 3.60 1.31
CA LEU A 198 -17.80 2.98 0.03
C LEU A 198 -17.19 1.59 0.19
N ASN A 199 -16.63 1.24 1.35
CA ASN A 199 -16.24 -0.12 1.70
C ASN A 199 -16.32 -0.36 3.22
N ASP A 200 -16.07 -1.60 3.63
CA ASP A 200 -16.10 -2.02 5.03
C ASP A 200 -14.98 -1.43 5.90
N GLU A 201 -13.81 -1.09 5.33
CA GLU A 201 -12.72 -0.46 6.08
C GLU A 201 -13.10 0.93 6.56
N ILE A 202 -13.72 1.73 5.69
CA ILE A 202 -14.29 3.04 6.06
C ILE A 202 -15.34 2.85 7.15
N ALA A 203 -16.26 1.89 6.97
CA ALA A 203 -17.32 1.62 7.95
C ALA A 203 -16.75 1.22 9.32
N TYR A 204 -15.74 0.36 9.35
CA TYR A 204 -15.04 -0.04 10.58
C TYR A 204 -14.39 1.15 11.27
N ALA A 205 -13.66 1.99 10.52
CA ALA A 205 -13.06 3.20 11.04
C ALA A 205 -14.12 4.17 11.58
N LEU A 206 -15.21 4.38 10.85
CA LEU A 206 -16.31 5.27 11.23
C LEU A 206 -17.02 4.82 12.51
N ILE A 207 -17.40 3.54 12.62
CA ILE A 207 -18.04 2.99 13.82
C ILE A 207 -17.17 3.25 15.05
N LYS A 208 -15.85 3.00 14.93
CA LYS A 208 -14.90 3.26 16.02
C LYS A 208 -14.85 4.74 16.40
N GLN A 209 -14.87 5.65 15.44
CA GLN A 209 -14.82 7.10 15.72
C GLN A 209 -16.15 7.63 16.26
N LEU A 210 -17.29 7.14 15.77
CA LEU A 210 -18.61 7.46 16.33
C LEU A 210 -18.70 7.06 17.81
N PHE A 211 -18.21 5.87 18.14
CA PHE A 211 -18.12 5.42 19.54
C PHE A 211 -17.29 6.37 20.41
N PHE A 212 -16.11 6.79 19.94
CA PHE A 212 -15.29 7.77 20.69
C PHE A 212 -15.92 9.16 20.79
N ALA A 213 -16.78 9.50 19.84
CA ALA A 213 -17.55 10.74 19.84
C ALA A 213 -18.85 10.65 20.67
N GLY A 214 -19.11 9.50 21.32
CA GLY A 214 -20.29 9.28 22.16
C GLY A 214 -21.57 8.92 21.41
N LEU A 215 -21.47 8.58 20.12
CA LEU A 215 -22.59 8.16 19.27
C LEU A 215 -22.64 6.63 19.16
N ARG A 216 -23.86 6.07 19.18
CA ARG A 216 -24.07 4.62 19.13
C ARG A 216 -24.51 4.18 17.74
N VAL A 217 -24.01 3.02 17.34
CA VAL A 217 -24.40 2.30 16.14
C VAL A 217 -24.98 0.95 16.58
N PRO A 218 -26.22 0.60 16.23
CA PRO A 218 -27.12 1.28 15.29
C PRO A 218 -28.06 2.35 15.92
N GLU A 219 -28.08 2.54 17.24
CA GLU A 219 -29.19 3.27 17.90
C GLU A 219 -29.30 4.75 17.53
N ASP A 220 -28.18 5.43 17.29
CA ASP A 220 -28.18 6.85 16.95
C ASP A 220 -28.01 7.10 15.45
N ILE A 221 -27.22 6.26 14.77
CA ILE A 221 -26.89 6.34 13.34
C ILE A 221 -26.66 4.93 12.79
N LEU A 222 -27.28 4.59 11.66
CA LEU A 222 -27.00 3.34 10.95
C LEU A 222 -25.72 3.47 10.12
N VAL A 223 -24.93 2.40 10.03
CA VAL A 223 -23.72 2.37 9.21
C VAL A 223 -23.74 1.15 8.30
N THR A 224 -23.42 1.35 7.03
CA THR A 224 -23.23 0.25 6.07
C THR A 224 -21.86 0.35 5.42
N GLY A 225 -21.31 -0.80 5.03
CA GLY A 225 -20.12 -0.93 4.21
C GLY A 225 -20.44 -1.62 2.88
N PHE A 226 -19.39 -2.07 2.22
CA PHE A 226 -19.42 -2.77 0.95
C PHE A 226 -18.14 -3.63 0.87
N ASP A 227 -18.17 -4.74 0.13
CA ASP A 227 -17.08 -5.68 -0.14
C ASP A 227 -17.08 -7.00 0.66
N ASP A 228 -17.86 -7.15 1.75
CA ASP A 228 -17.90 -8.36 2.59
C ASP A 228 -16.50 -8.83 3.05
N SER A 229 -15.68 -7.87 3.46
CA SER A 229 -14.31 -8.08 3.94
C SER A 229 -14.27 -8.53 5.40
N SER A 230 -13.08 -8.90 5.90
CA SER A 230 -12.95 -9.32 7.30
C SER A 230 -13.35 -8.22 8.29
N TYR A 231 -13.16 -6.95 7.94
CA TYR A 231 -13.58 -5.80 8.75
C TYR A 231 -15.07 -5.81 9.05
N ALA A 232 -15.90 -6.30 8.13
CA ALA A 232 -17.34 -6.39 8.37
C ALA A 232 -17.67 -7.29 9.56
N SER A 233 -16.92 -8.38 9.68
CA SER A 233 -17.09 -9.36 10.76
C SER A 233 -16.29 -9.06 12.04
N ASN A 234 -15.17 -8.33 11.92
CA ASN A 234 -14.23 -7.99 13.00
C ASN A 234 -14.55 -6.68 13.72
N SER A 235 -15.49 -5.89 13.19
CA SER A 235 -16.00 -4.71 13.87
C SER A 235 -16.68 -5.07 15.20
N ALA A 236 -16.54 -4.21 16.21
CA ALA A 236 -17.23 -4.35 17.50
C ALA A 236 -18.75 -4.42 17.34
N VAL A 237 -19.27 -3.77 16.29
CA VAL A 237 -20.63 -3.91 15.80
C VAL A 237 -20.54 -4.49 14.40
N SER A 238 -21.07 -5.70 14.18
CA SER A 238 -20.98 -6.36 12.88
C SER A 238 -21.57 -5.48 11.77
N ILE A 239 -20.81 -5.26 10.69
CA ILE A 239 -21.16 -4.28 9.66
C ILE A 239 -22.14 -4.92 8.68
N THR A 240 -23.22 -4.20 8.38
CA THR A 240 -24.09 -4.49 7.25
C THR A 240 -23.37 -4.11 5.97
N THR A 241 -23.17 -5.08 5.08
CA THR A 241 -22.31 -4.95 3.90
C THR A 241 -22.96 -5.60 2.68
N PHE A 242 -22.26 -5.59 1.55
CA PHE A 242 -22.69 -6.24 0.31
C PHE A 242 -21.60 -7.17 -0.21
N THR A 243 -21.98 -8.42 -0.48
CA THR A 243 -21.10 -9.36 -1.15
C THR A 243 -21.38 -9.36 -2.65
N ALA A 244 -20.36 -9.03 -3.43
CA ALA A 244 -20.39 -9.11 -4.89
C ALA A 244 -19.79 -10.42 -5.42
N ASP A 245 -19.55 -11.39 -4.52
CA ASP A 245 -18.96 -12.71 -4.82
C ASP A 245 -17.68 -12.62 -5.68
N THR A 246 -16.73 -11.78 -5.25
CA THR A 246 -15.42 -11.56 -5.90
C THR A 246 -14.66 -12.85 -6.14
N HIS A 247 -14.78 -13.81 -5.22
CA HIS A 247 -14.26 -15.15 -5.39
C HIS A 247 -14.84 -15.84 -6.63
N PHE A 248 -16.16 -15.82 -6.80
CA PHE A 248 -16.79 -16.36 -8.01
C PHE A 248 -16.40 -15.56 -9.26
N CYS A 249 -16.16 -14.26 -9.17
CA CYS A 249 -15.63 -13.47 -10.29
C CYS A 249 -14.27 -14.01 -10.77
N GLY A 250 -13.34 -14.30 -9.85
CA GLY A 250 -12.08 -14.97 -10.16
C GLY A 250 -12.26 -16.34 -10.81
N GLN A 251 -13.21 -17.15 -10.32
CA GLN A 251 -13.54 -18.45 -10.92
C GLN A 251 -14.10 -18.31 -12.34
N ARG A 252 -14.98 -17.33 -12.57
CA ARG A 252 -15.53 -17.04 -13.90
C ARG A 252 -14.44 -16.63 -14.88
N ALA A 253 -13.44 -15.86 -14.45
CA ALA A 253 -12.32 -15.46 -15.29
C ALA A 253 -11.54 -16.67 -15.82
N VAL A 254 -11.20 -17.61 -14.93
CA VAL A 254 -10.54 -18.85 -15.35
C VAL A 254 -11.47 -19.72 -16.20
N SER A 255 -12.76 -19.78 -15.88
CA SER A 255 -13.71 -20.55 -16.69
C SER A 255 -13.83 -20.02 -18.12
N LEU A 256 -13.89 -18.70 -18.29
CA LEU A 256 -13.88 -18.06 -19.59
C LEU A 256 -12.56 -18.34 -20.31
N LEU A 257 -11.43 -18.17 -19.62
CA LEU A 257 -10.11 -18.44 -20.17
C LEU A 257 -9.96 -19.90 -20.62
N HIS A 258 -10.39 -20.86 -19.81
CA HIS A 258 -10.39 -22.28 -20.15
C HIS A 258 -11.24 -22.58 -21.38
N SER A 259 -12.39 -21.92 -21.51
CA SER A 259 -13.27 -22.05 -22.67
C SER A 259 -12.60 -21.54 -23.94
N LEU A 260 -11.87 -20.42 -23.85
CA LEU A 260 -11.09 -19.85 -24.95
C LEU A 260 -9.92 -20.76 -25.35
N ILE A 261 -9.25 -21.38 -24.37
CA ILE A 261 -8.10 -22.27 -24.60
C ILE A 261 -8.52 -23.63 -25.18
N THR A 262 -9.64 -24.20 -24.71
CA THR A 262 -10.02 -25.60 -24.98
C THR A 262 -11.24 -25.78 -25.86
N GLY A 263 -12.01 -24.71 -26.09
CA GLY A 263 -13.33 -24.77 -26.71
C GLY A 263 -14.42 -25.39 -25.83
N ARG A 264 -14.15 -25.65 -24.53
CA ARG A 264 -15.10 -26.28 -23.60
C ARG A 264 -15.26 -25.46 -22.33
N ALA A 265 -16.52 -25.27 -21.91
CA ALA A 265 -16.81 -24.65 -20.63
C ALA A 265 -16.53 -25.64 -19.49
N PRO A 266 -15.73 -25.27 -18.47
CA PRO A 266 -15.56 -26.09 -17.29
C PRO A 266 -16.79 -26.00 -16.39
N GLN A 267 -16.90 -26.93 -15.45
CA GLN A 267 -17.89 -26.80 -14.40
C GLN A 267 -17.52 -25.64 -13.47
N LEU A 268 -18.44 -24.70 -13.30
CA LEU A 268 -18.34 -23.64 -12.31
C LEU A 268 -19.07 -24.04 -11.03
N PRO A 269 -18.54 -23.64 -9.85
CA PRO A 269 -19.29 -23.70 -8.61
C PRO A 269 -20.58 -22.86 -8.69
N LYS A 270 -21.52 -23.11 -7.79
CA LYS A 270 -22.75 -22.32 -7.72
C LYS A 270 -22.43 -20.91 -7.23
N GLN A 271 -22.73 -19.90 -8.04
CA GLN A 271 -22.63 -18.49 -7.65
C GLN A 271 -23.44 -18.22 -6.38
N LYS A 272 -22.85 -17.54 -5.40
CA LYS A 272 -23.59 -17.01 -4.27
C LYS A 272 -24.43 -15.83 -4.74
N LYS A 273 -25.64 -15.70 -4.22
CA LYS A 273 -26.52 -14.58 -4.60
C LYS A 273 -25.85 -13.28 -4.14
N HIS A 274 -25.64 -12.33 -5.06
CA HIS A 274 -25.23 -10.98 -4.67
C HIS A 274 -26.34 -10.38 -3.80
N SER A 275 -26.01 -10.07 -2.56
CA SER A 275 -27.00 -9.63 -1.58
C SER A 275 -26.36 -8.78 -0.50
N VAL A 276 -27.19 -7.91 0.07
CA VAL A 276 -26.90 -7.26 1.34
C VAL A 276 -26.79 -8.33 2.41
N ILE A 277 -25.64 -8.36 3.10
CA ILE A 277 -25.40 -9.17 4.28
C ILE A 277 -25.67 -8.27 5.48
N THR A 278 -26.72 -8.57 6.22
CA THR A 278 -27.16 -7.77 7.37
C THR A 278 -26.31 -8.06 8.61
N GLY A 279 -25.69 -7.01 9.12
CA GLY A 279 -25.00 -6.98 10.41
C GLY A 279 -25.79 -6.19 11.46
N ASP A 280 -25.25 -6.10 12.67
CA ASP A 280 -25.84 -5.34 13.78
C ASP A 280 -25.81 -3.83 13.52
N SER A 281 -24.97 -3.32 12.60
CA SER A 281 -24.78 -1.90 12.35
C SER A 281 -25.98 -1.19 11.68
N CYS A 282 -26.93 -1.94 11.12
CA CYS A 282 -28.23 -1.41 10.69
C CYS A 282 -29.38 -1.92 11.59
N GLY A 283 -29.08 -2.72 12.62
CA GLY A 283 -30.08 -3.34 13.49
C GLY A 283 -30.74 -4.61 12.94
N CYS A 284 -30.43 -5.04 11.70
CA CYS A 284 -30.95 -6.29 11.13
C CYS A 284 -30.13 -7.54 11.49
N GLY A 285 -28.99 -7.38 12.18
CA GLY A 285 -28.10 -8.47 12.57
C GLY A 285 -28.77 -9.50 13.49
N ARG A 286 -28.32 -10.76 13.38
CA ARG A 286 -28.66 -11.79 14.38
C ARG A 286 -27.80 -11.53 15.61
N LYS A 287 -28.38 -10.97 16.67
CA LYS A 287 -27.71 -10.77 17.98
C LYS A 287 -27.04 -12.06 18.48
N SER A 288 -25.79 -12.33 18.14
CA SER A 288 -24.92 -13.30 18.84
C SER A 288 -23.48 -13.29 18.30
N LEU A 289 -22.53 -13.50 19.22
CA LEU A 289 -21.08 -13.82 19.06
C LEU A 289 -20.04 -12.73 19.38
N LEU A 290 -20.41 -11.62 20.03
CA LEU A 290 -19.44 -10.61 20.51
C LEU A 290 -18.31 -11.19 21.40
N ASN A 291 -18.52 -12.32 22.09
CA ASN A 291 -17.54 -12.90 23.02
C ASN A 291 -16.54 -13.92 22.43
N VAL A 292 -16.80 -14.49 21.25
CA VAL A 292 -15.87 -15.47 20.64
C VAL A 292 -14.87 -14.78 19.71
N ARG A 293 -15.30 -13.72 19.02
CA ARG A 293 -14.50 -13.03 17.99
C ARG A 293 -13.44 -12.09 18.57
N ALA A 294 -13.78 -11.31 19.60
CA ALA A 294 -12.79 -10.52 20.34
C ALA A 294 -11.66 -11.38 20.94
N LYS A 295 -11.95 -12.66 21.24
CA LYS A 295 -10.97 -13.65 21.71
C LYS A 295 -10.07 -14.19 20.59
N LEU A 296 -10.60 -14.33 19.37
CA LEU A 296 -9.83 -14.64 18.16
C LEU A 296 -8.94 -13.47 17.74
N ASP A 297 -9.43 -12.23 17.84
CA ASP A 297 -8.65 -11.02 17.53
C ASP A 297 -7.49 -10.82 18.52
N ALA A 298 -7.69 -11.18 19.79
CA ALA A 298 -6.63 -11.20 20.79
C ALA A 298 -5.57 -12.29 20.53
N LEU A 299 -5.94 -13.43 19.94
CA LEU A 299 -5.00 -14.47 19.53
C LEU A 299 -4.21 -14.04 18.28
N ASN A 300 -4.88 -13.42 17.31
CA ASN A 300 -4.25 -12.89 16.09
C ASN A 300 -3.28 -11.73 16.38
N SER A 301 -3.57 -10.89 17.38
CA SER A 301 -2.68 -9.78 17.77
C SER A 301 -1.37 -10.26 18.43
N ASN A 302 -1.42 -11.35 19.20
CA ASN A 302 -0.21 -11.98 19.75
C ASN A 302 0.68 -12.58 18.66
N GLU A 303 0.11 -13.29 17.67
CA GLU A 303 0.87 -13.78 16.52
C GLU A 303 1.54 -12.63 15.75
N ARG A 304 0.83 -11.51 15.56
CA ARG A 304 1.35 -10.32 14.90
C ARG A 304 2.55 -9.74 15.66
N CYS A 305 2.45 -9.55 16.97
CA CYS A 305 3.54 -9.01 17.81
C CYS A 305 4.79 -9.91 17.83
N GLU A 306 4.63 -11.22 18.04
CA GLU A 306 5.76 -12.16 18.03
C GLU A 306 6.52 -12.15 16.71
N MET A 307 5.81 -11.84 15.64
CA MET A 307 6.34 -11.94 14.31
C MET A 307 6.95 -10.63 13.82
N GLU A 308 6.39 -9.47 14.19
CA GLU A 308 7.09 -8.19 14.05
C GLU A 308 8.42 -8.22 14.83
N PHE A 309 8.45 -8.86 16.02
CA PHE A 309 9.69 -9.11 16.75
C PHE A 309 10.68 -9.99 15.98
N ARG A 310 10.22 -11.11 15.40
CA ARG A 310 11.04 -11.97 14.52
C ARG A 310 11.56 -11.21 13.29
N ASN A 311 10.76 -10.30 12.71
CA ASN A 311 11.17 -9.44 11.61
C ASN A 311 12.26 -8.44 12.03
N SER A 312 12.18 -7.84 13.22
CA SER A 312 13.25 -6.97 13.73
C SER A 312 14.58 -7.72 13.90
N LEU A 313 14.54 -8.96 14.39
CA LEU A 313 15.73 -9.81 14.47
C LEU A 313 16.28 -10.22 13.09
N PHE A 314 15.40 -10.38 12.10
CA PHE A 314 15.79 -10.64 10.71
C PHE A 314 16.60 -9.47 10.15
N GLU A 315 16.15 -8.23 10.36
CA GLU A 315 16.85 -7.02 9.91
C GLU A 315 18.24 -6.90 10.54
N GLU A 316 18.35 -7.05 11.86
CA GLU A 316 19.63 -6.96 12.59
C GLU A 316 20.67 -7.95 12.04
N LYS A 317 20.24 -9.17 11.75
CA LYS A 317 21.12 -10.22 11.20
C LYS A 317 21.46 -9.97 9.73
N LEU A 318 20.53 -9.41 8.94
CA LEU A 318 20.77 -9.11 7.54
C LEU A 318 21.87 -8.04 7.36
N TYR A 319 21.98 -7.07 8.27
CA TYR A 319 23.09 -6.10 8.27
C TYR A 319 24.48 -6.74 8.43
N LYS A 320 24.55 -7.95 8.99
CA LYS A 320 25.82 -8.68 9.18
C LYS A 320 26.25 -9.44 7.94
N VAL A 321 25.38 -9.59 6.94
CA VAL A 321 25.67 -10.29 5.68
C VAL A 321 26.61 -9.45 4.80
N SER A 322 27.78 -9.99 4.49
CA SER A 322 28.88 -9.31 3.79
C SER A 322 29.20 -9.88 2.41
N SER A 323 28.66 -11.05 2.09
CA SER A 323 28.86 -11.72 0.80
C SER A 323 27.57 -12.33 0.26
N GLN A 324 27.54 -12.60 -1.04
CA GLN A 324 26.42 -13.30 -1.68
C GLN A 324 26.22 -14.72 -1.11
N LYS A 325 27.31 -15.39 -0.73
CA LYS A 325 27.26 -16.71 -0.07
C LYS A 325 26.60 -16.63 1.30
N GLU A 326 26.91 -15.59 2.08
CA GLU A 326 26.25 -15.34 3.37
C GLU A 326 24.78 -14.96 3.19
N LEU A 327 24.42 -14.21 2.14
CA LEU A 327 23.03 -13.87 1.84
C LEU A 327 22.22 -15.12 1.49
N SER A 328 22.79 -16.02 0.68
CA SER A 328 22.18 -17.32 0.37
C SER A 328 21.93 -18.15 1.64
N LEU A 329 22.93 -18.26 2.53
CA LEU A 329 22.78 -18.96 3.79
C LEU A 329 21.76 -18.30 4.71
N PHE A 330 21.72 -16.96 4.72
CA PHE A 330 20.77 -16.18 5.49
C PHE A 330 19.33 -16.44 5.03
N ILE A 331 19.05 -16.40 3.72
CA ILE A 331 17.73 -16.72 3.15
C ILE A 331 17.32 -18.14 3.55
N LYS A 332 18.22 -19.12 3.38
CA LYS A 332 17.97 -20.52 3.73
C LYS A 332 17.58 -20.69 5.20
N ASN A 333 18.24 -19.97 6.11
CA ASN A 333 17.99 -20.07 7.54
C ASN A 333 16.72 -19.33 8.01
N HIS A 334 16.16 -18.42 7.20
CA HIS A 334 15.03 -17.59 7.60
C HIS A 334 13.77 -17.79 6.75
N LYS A 335 13.78 -18.71 5.78
CA LYS A 335 12.61 -19.03 4.94
C LYS A 335 11.37 -19.46 5.74
N TYR A 336 11.54 -19.96 6.96
CA TYR A 336 10.46 -20.32 7.87
C TYR A 336 9.52 -19.14 8.22
N LEU A 337 9.94 -17.89 7.96
CA LEU A 337 9.11 -16.70 8.13
C LEU A 337 7.98 -16.61 7.10
N ILE A 338 8.11 -17.33 5.97
CA ILE A 338 7.05 -17.52 4.99
C ILE A 338 6.38 -18.85 5.32
N ARG A 339 5.11 -18.81 5.75
CA ARG A 339 4.36 -20.02 6.09
C ARG A 339 3.99 -20.80 4.83
N ASP A 340 3.90 -22.13 4.96
CA ASP A 340 3.30 -23.06 3.99
C ASP A 340 3.88 -23.10 2.57
N HIS A 341 4.94 -22.32 2.29
CA HIS A 341 5.66 -22.39 1.04
C HIS A 341 6.33 -23.76 0.88
N ILE A 342 6.22 -24.33 -0.32
CA ILE A 342 6.96 -25.54 -0.70
C ILE A 342 8.20 -25.20 -1.52
N SER A 343 8.28 -23.98 -2.05
CA SER A 343 9.50 -23.45 -2.65
C SER A 343 9.66 -21.95 -2.44
N LEU A 344 10.93 -21.54 -2.33
CA LEU A 344 11.35 -20.15 -2.27
C LEU A 344 12.58 -20.01 -3.17
N SER A 345 12.60 -19.00 -4.03
CA SER A 345 13.81 -18.67 -4.80
C SER A 345 14.01 -17.17 -4.86
N VAL A 346 15.28 -16.75 -4.84
CA VAL A 346 15.66 -15.34 -4.85
C VAL A 346 16.62 -15.14 -6.03
N ASN A 347 16.24 -14.27 -6.93
CA ASN A 347 16.95 -14.01 -8.18
C ASN A 347 17.55 -12.61 -8.05
N LEU A 348 18.88 -12.51 -7.98
CA LEU A 348 19.59 -11.24 -7.78
C LEU A 348 20.33 -10.83 -9.06
N MET A 349 20.29 -9.58 -9.49
CA MET A 349 20.99 -9.10 -10.68
C MET A 349 22.48 -8.82 -10.38
N GLU A 350 23.40 -9.30 -11.22
CA GLU A 350 24.87 -9.28 -11.05
C GLU A 350 25.47 -7.86 -11.06
N GLN A 351 24.81 -6.91 -11.72
CA GLN A 351 25.28 -5.52 -11.83
C GLN A 351 24.20 -4.49 -11.46
N TYR A 352 23.07 -4.97 -10.94
CA TYR A 352 21.92 -4.14 -10.53
C TYR A 352 21.46 -3.12 -11.59
N ASP A 353 21.68 -3.45 -12.87
CA ASP A 353 21.26 -2.69 -14.07
C ASP A 353 20.26 -3.54 -14.87
N ARG A 354 19.27 -2.91 -15.52
CA ARG A 354 18.15 -3.55 -16.24
C ARG A 354 18.60 -4.53 -17.33
N PHE A 355 19.85 -4.46 -17.78
CA PHE A 355 20.45 -5.31 -18.82
C PHE A 355 21.46 -6.33 -18.27
N ALA A 356 21.60 -6.45 -16.95
CA ALA A 356 22.56 -7.35 -16.31
C ALA A 356 22.13 -8.82 -16.32
N LYS A 357 23.06 -9.74 -16.05
CA LYS A 357 22.75 -11.15 -15.78
C LYS A 357 22.10 -11.29 -14.40
N CYS A 358 21.14 -12.20 -14.23
CA CYS A 358 20.65 -12.59 -12.91
C CYS A 358 21.51 -13.73 -12.35
N ILE A 359 22.08 -13.52 -11.17
CA ILE A 359 22.57 -14.59 -10.30
C ILE A 359 21.38 -15.21 -9.58
N PHE A 360 21.12 -16.46 -9.90
CA PHE A 360 20.08 -17.27 -9.30
C PHE A 360 20.55 -17.85 -7.96
N LEU A 361 19.83 -17.58 -6.88
CA LEU A 361 19.92 -18.36 -5.66
C LEU A 361 18.70 -19.30 -5.59
N LYS A 362 18.91 -20.55 -6.02
CA LYS A 362 17.94 -21.64 -5.93
C LYS A 362 17.91 -22.16 -4.50
N ASP A 363 16.73 -22.28 -3.90
CA ASP A 363 16.49 -23.25 -2.83
C ASP A 363 15.17 -23.97 -3.10
N TYR A 364 15.14 -24.75 -4.17
CA TYR A 364 14.27 -25.92 -4.19
C TYR A 364 14.99 -27.01 -3.43
N LEU A 365 14.25 -27.67 -2.54
CA LEU A 365 14.57 -28.96 -1.94
C LEU A 365 15.68 -29.71 -2.70
N LEU A 366 16.84 -29.82 -2.05
CA LEU A 366 18.05 -30.58 -2.39
C LEU A 366 19.12 -29.81 -3.22
N ASN A 367 20.14 -29.34 -2.49
CA ASN A 367 21.55 -29.16 -2.89
C ASN A 367 22.12 -27.75 -3.16
N GLY A 368 21.34 -26.66 -3.13
CA GLY A 368 21.92 -25.30 -3.11
C GLY A 368 22.77 -24.96 -4.36
N GLU A 369 22.24 -25.25 -5.55
CA GLU A 369 22.91 -24.93 -6.81
C GLU A 369 22.66 -23.48 -7.26
N THR A 370 23.71 -22.79 -7.69
CA THR A 370 23.62 -21.46 -8.33
C THR A 370 23.56 -21.61 -9.85
N ALA A 371 22.61 -20.93 -10.50
CA ALA A 371 22.55 -20.83 -11.96
C ALA A 371 22.62 -19.36 -12.42
N VAL A 372 22.95 -19.13 -13.69
CA VAL A 372 22.95 -17.78 -14.28
C VAL A 372 22.03 -17.78 -15.48
N PHE A 373 21.12 -16.81 -15.55
CA PHE A 373 20.17 -16.64 -16.66
C PHE A 373 19.96 -15.15 -16.97
N ARG A 374 19.31 -14.85 -18.11
CA ARG A 374 19.04 -13.46 -18.50
C ARG A 374 18.01 -12.82 -17.56
N ALA A 375 18.27 -11.60 -17.09
CA ALA A 375 17.40 -10.96 -16.11
C ALA A 375 16.02 -10.53 -16.65
N ASP A 376 15.84 -10.53 -17.97
CA ASP A 376 14.58 -10.21 -18.66
C ASP A 376 13.63 -11.42 -18.79
N SER A 377 13.96 -12.57 -18.21
CA SER A 377 13.20 -13.81 -18.37
C SER A 377 12.99 -14.52 -17.02
N ILE A 378 11.87 -15.20 -16.85
CA ILE A 378 11.64 -16.10 -15.70
C ILE A 378 12.48 -17.37 -15.88
N TYR A 379 12.94 -17.95 -14.77
CA TYR A 379 13.74 -19.16 -14.81
C TYR A 379 12.95 -20.36 -15.39
N PRO A 380 13.42 -20.99 -16.49
CA PRO A 380 12.67 -22.04 -17.19
C PRO A 380 12.29 -23.26 -16.33
N ASP A 381 13.12 -23.66 -15.37
CA ASP A 381 12.83 -24.83 -14.52
C ASP A 381 11.65 -24.60 -13.59
N MET A 382 11.18 -23.36 -13.38
CA MET A 382 9.98 -23.09 -12.59
C MET A 382 8.75 -23.79 -13.18
N PHE A 383 8.76 -24.05 -14.49
CA PHE A 383 7.71 -24.78 -15.19
C PHE A 383 7.85 -26.31 -15.07
N SER A 384 8.93 -26.81 -14.48
CA SER A 384 9.24 -28.25 -14.42
C SER A 384 8.90 -28.93 -13.09
N TYR A 385 8.67 -28.16 -12.01
CA TYR A 385 8.38 -28.72 -10.69
C TYR A 385 6.88 -28.99 -10.50
N GLY A 386 6.49 -30.26 -10.50
CA GLY A 386 5.07 -30.68 -10.54
C GLY A 386 4.27 -30.50 -9.25
N ALA A 387 4.91 -30.37 -8.09
CA ALA A 387 4.20 -30.22 -6.82
C ALA A 387 3.65 -28.80 -6.58
N ILE A 388 4.07 -27.81 -7.38
CA ILE A 388 3.63 -26.42 -7.23
C ILE A 388 2.46 -26.14 -8.16
N GLN A 389 1.40 -25.60 -7.58
CA GLN A 389 0.21 -25.15 -8.30
C GLN A 389 0.18 -23.63 -8.45
N ASN A 390 0.60 -22.91 -7.42
CA ASN A 390 0.52 -21.44 -7.40
C ASN A 390 1.89 -20.84 -7.13
N ILE A 391 2.32 -19.95 -8.02
CA ILE A 391 3.63 -19.32 -8.01
C ILE A 391 3.43 -17.82 -7.95
N TYR A 392 4.08 -17.17 -6.98
CA TYR A 392 4.09 -15.73 -6.86
C TYR A 392 5.44 -15.19 -7.25
N ILE A 393 5.46 -14.11 -8.04
CA ILE A 393 6.65 -13.41 -8.48
C ILE A 393 6.57 -11.99 -7.93
N LEU A 394 7.51 -11.66 -7.06
CA LEU A 394 7.59 -10.38 -6.33
C LEU A 394 8.89 -9.67 -6.69
N PRO A 395 8.86 -8.42 -7.15
CA PRO A 395 10.08 -7.66 -7.44
C PRO A 395 10.84 -7.36 -6.14
N LEU A 396 12.17 -7.31 -6.23
CA LEU A 396 13.06 -6.87 -5.17
C LEU A 396 13.54 -5.47 -5.52
N VAL A 397 12.83 -4.45 -5.02
CA VAL A 397 13.12 -3.05 -5.33
C VAL A 397 13.47 -2.30 -4.05
N PHE A 398 14.52 -1.48 -4.13
CA PHE A 398 14.85 -0.53 -3.08
C PHE A 398 15.10 0.84 -3.70
N ASP A 399 14.33 1.84 -3.25
CA ASP A 399 14.24 3.19 -3.84
C ASP A 399 13.84 3.17 -5.33
N LYS A 400 14.82 3.21 -6.24
CA LYS A 400 14.65 3.12 -7.70
C LYS A 400 15.41 1.95 -8.32
N ARG A 401 16.17 1.21 -7.53
CA ARG A 401 17.03 0.13 -8.02
C ARG A 401 16.29 -1.20 -7.94
N ILE A 402 16.41 -1.97 -9.03
CA ILE A 402 15.89 -3.32 -9.13
C ILE A 402 17.03 -4.27 -8.81
N TYR A 403 16.87 -5.06 -7.76
CA TYR A 403 17.82 -6.10 -7.37
C TYR A 403 17.46 -7.45 -7.97
N GLY A 404 16.24 -7.60 -8.49
CA GLY A 404 15.75 -8.80 -9.16
C GLY A 404 14.36 -9.16 -8.65
N PHE A 405 14.09 -10.44 -8.41
CA PHE A 405 12.76 -10.89 -7.98
C PHE A 405 12.83 -12.14 -7.08
N MET A 406 11.84 -12.25 -6.19
CA MET A 406 11.61 -13.42 -5.35
C MET A 406 10.43 -14.22 -5.89
N THR A 407 10.53 -15.54 -5.83
CA THR A 407 9.45 -16.45 -6.22
C THR A 407 9.05 -17.35 -5.06
N ILE A 408 7.75 -17.51 -4.84
CA ILE A 408 7.21 -18.39 -3.79
C ILE A 408 6.24 -19.37 -4.43
N GLY A 409 6.44 -20.67 -4.19
CA GLY A 409 5.58 -21.73 -4.68
C GLY A 409 4.75 -22.37 -3.57
N TYR A 410 3.47 -22.58 -3.85
CA TYR A 410 2.50 -23.24 -2.97
C TYR A 410 1.85 -24.44 -3.67
N ALA A 411 1.48 -25.44 -2.87
CA ALA A 411 0.81 -26.66 -3.35
C ALA A 411 -0.70 -26.46 -3.55
N GLY A 412 -1.32 -25.56 -2.78
CA GLY A 412 -2.75 -25.26 -2.81
C GLY A 412 -3.01 -23.77 -3.04
N PRO A 413 -4.25 -23.30 -2.85
CA PRO A 413 -4.67 -21.91 -3.08
C PRO A 413 -4.19 -20.96 -1.98
N GLU A 414 -3.09 -21.29 -1.27
CA GLU A 414 -2.54 -20.43 -0.26
C GLU A 414 -2.07 -19.11 -0.88
N LEU A 415 -2.38 -18.01 -0.19
CA LEU A 415 -1.92 -16.69 -0.54
C LEU A 415 -0.57 -16.41 0.13
N TYR A 416 0.34 -15.73 -0.57
CA TYR A 416 1.50 -15.18 0.12
C TYR A 416 1.03 -14.07 1.05
N THR A 417 1.42 -14.17 2.31
CA THR A 417 0.94 -13.26 3.35
C THR A 417 1.65 -11.91 3.29
N ARG A 418 1.18 -10.93 4.08
CA ARG A 418 1.93 -9.69 4.37
C ARG A 418 3.40 -9.94 4.74
N HIS A 419 3.73 -11.12 5.26
CA HIS A 419 5.08 -11.44 5.73
C HIS A 419 6.01 -11.75 4.57
N ALA A 420 5.53 -12.44 3.54
CA ALA A 420 6.27 -12.65 2.31
C ALA A 420 6.63 -11.32 1.65
N LYS A 421 5.73 -10.33 1.70
CA LYS A 421 6.04 -8.95 1.29
C LYS A 421 7.16 -8.36 2.12
N VAL A 422 6.99 -8.30 3.45
CA VAL A 422 8.02 -7.77 4.37
C VAL A 422 9.38 -8.42 4.11
N PHE A 423 9.40 -9.75 3.95
CA PHE A 423 10.59 -10.52 3.63
C PHE A 423 11.24 -10.06 2.31
N ALA A 424 10.46 -9.90 1.23
CA ALA A 424 10.96 -9.39 -0.06
C ALA A 424 11.63 -8.01 0.07
N ASN A 425 11.00 -7.07 0.79
CA ASN A 425 11.57 -5.73 0.96
C ASN A 425 12.84 -5.75 1.78
N ARG A 426 12.88 -6.57 2.83
CA ARG A 426 14.10 -6.72 3.63
C ARG A 426 15.22 -7.32 2.78
N LEU A 427 14.93 -8.31 1.93
CA LEU A 427 15.93 -8.81 0.98
C LEU A 427 16.44 -7.73 0.03
N ALA A 428 15.58 -6.85 -0.48
CA ALA A 428 16.00 -5.73 -1.31
C ALA A 428 16.93 -4.76 -0.55
N ILE A 429 16.63 -4.46 0.72
CA ILE A 429 17.52 -3.68 1.60
C ILE A 429 18.87 -4.39 1.80
N GLY A 430 18.85 -5.71 2.05
CA GLY A 430 20.06 -6.51 2.20
C GLY A 430 20.94 -6.51 0.95
N ALA A 431 20.31 -6.62 -0.22
CA ALA A 431 20.99 -6.53 -1.51
C ALA A 431 21.61 -5.14 -1.72
N GLU A 432 20.95 -4.07 -1.30
CA GLU A 432 21.54 -2.72 -1.35
C GLU A 432 22.74 -2.59 -0.40
N ILE A 433 22.66 -3.13 0.82
CA ILE A 433 23.79 -3.11 1.76
C ILE A 433 25.02 -3.81 1.16
N LEU A 434 24.82 -4.95 0.48
CA LEU A 434 25.90 -5.65 -0.21
C LEU A 434 26.46 -4.82 -1.37
N ASN A 435 25.59 -4.23 -2.19
CA ASN A 435 25.99 -3.37 -3.29
C ASN A 435 26.83 -2.18 -2.79
N VAL A 436 26.40 -1.48 -1.74
CA VAL A 436 27.16 -0.38 -1.13
C VAL A 436 28.52 -0.87 -0.61
N ARG A 437 28.57 -2.03 0.06
CA ARG A 437 29.83 -2.61 0.56
C ARG A 437 30.82 -2.97 -0.55
N GLN A 438 30.34 -3.49 -1.67
CA GLN A 438 31.18 -3.82 -2.83
C GLN A 438 31.74 -2.59 -3.54
N GLN A 439 31.08 -1.43 -3.40
CA GLN A 439 31.55 -0.15 -3.94
C GLN A 439 32.55 0.58 -3.02
N LEU A 440 32.66 0.16 -1.76
CA LEU A 440 33.67 0.71 -0.85
C LEU A 440 35.04 0.12 -1.18
N PRO A 441 36.13 0.92 -1.13
CA PRO A 441 37.47 0.39 -1.26
C PRO A 441 37.70 -0.68 -0.17
N PRO A 442 38.49 -1.75 -0.45
CA PRO A 442 38.86 -2.70 0.58
C PRO A 442 39.47 -1.91 1.74
N ALA A 443 38.99 -2.17 2.96
CA ALA A 443 39.58 -1.58 4.14
C ALA A 443 41.08 -1.91 4.10
N GLU A 444 41.93 -0.88 3.99
CA GLU A 444 43.36 -1.06 4.16
C GLU A 444 43.54 -1.79 5.49
N GLU A 445 44.19 -2.96 5.47
CA GLU A 445 44.66 -3.61 6.68
C GLU A 445 45.42 -2.55 7.47
N THR A 446 44.84 -2.13 8.58
CA THR A 446 45.44 -1.18 9.50
C THR A 446 46.81 -1.72 9.87
N ARG A 447 47.86 -1.17 9.25
CA ARG A 447 49.24 -1.39 9.65
C ARG A 447 49.31 -1.11 11.14
N SER A 448 49.79 -2.12 11.88
CA SER A 448 50.10 -2.04 13.29
C SER A 448 50.92 -0.79 13.59
N VAL A 449 50.31 0.18 14.29
CA VAL A 449 51.02 1.28 14.92
C VAL A 449 51.54 0.77 16.27
N PRO A 450 52.82 0.99 16.65
CA PRO A 450 53.36 0.46 17.90
C PRO A 450 52.69 1.14 19.10
N ALA A 451 52.52 0.37 20.16
CA ALA A 451 52.01 0.84 21.45
C ALA A 451 52.91 1.96 22.00
N GLN A 452 52.35 3.18 22.08
CA GLN A 452 52.81 4.20 23.02
C GLN A 452 51.66 4.55 23.97
N THR A 453 52.03 4.54 25.23
CA THR A 453 51.26 4.62 26.46
C THR A 453 50.54 5.95 26.67
N ASP A 454 49.31 5.81 27.18
CA ASP A 454 48.58 6.68 28.10
C ASP A 454 48.45 8.18 27.80
N VAL A 455 47.31 8.54 27.20
CA VAL A 455 46.42 9.59 27.72
C VAL A 455 44.97 9.18 27.41
N VAL A 456 44.13 9.03 28.43
CA VAL A 456 42.67 8.89 28.26
C VAL A 456 42.11 10.23 27.79
N PRO A 457 41.53 10.36 26.57
CA PRO A 457 40.80 11.55 26.21
C PRO A 457 39.36 11.40 26.72
N THR A 458 38.94 12.38 27.49
CA THR A 458 37.57 12.66 27.86
C THR A 458 36.66 12.58 26.64
N VAL A 459 35.50 11.93 26.81
CA VAL A 459 34.43 11.81 25.81
C VAL A 459 34.15 13.19 25.21
N SER A 460 34.67 13.43 24.02
CA SER A 460 34.30 14.57 23.19
C SER A 460 33.26 14.12 22.19
N GLU A 461 32.22 14.95 22.10
CA GLU A 461 30.98 14.76 21.36
C GLU A 461 31.19 14.14 19.97
N VAL A 462 30.54 13.00 19.73
CA VAL A 462 30.29 12.52 18.37
C VAL A 462 29.40 13.55 17.69
N LYS A 463 29.99 14.41 16.85
CA LYS A 463 29.23 15.32 15.99
C LYS A 463 28.39 14.49 15.01
N THR A 464 27.08 14.48 15.21
CA THR A 464 26.07 13.98 14.28
C THR A 464 26.27 14.64 12.91
N PRO A 465 26.23 13.89 11.78
CA PRO A 465 26.35 14.50 10.46
C PRO A 465 25.19 15.48 10.20
N SER A 466 25.53 16.74 9.90
CA SER A 466 24.56 17.82 9.64
C SER A 466 23.66 17.48 8.45
N ALA A 467 22.35 17.39 8.69
CA ALA A 467 21.37 17.08 7.66
C ALA A 467 21.35 18.13 6.52
N THR A 468 21.23 17.67 5.28
CA THR A 468 21.25 18.50 4.06
C THR A 468 19.95 18.40 3.26
N ILE A 469 19.67 19.42 2.43
CA ILE A 469 18.60 19.46 1.44
C ILE A 469 19.17 19.86 0.06
N LEU A 470 18.55 19.37 -1.01
CA LEU A 470 18.91 19.74 -2.38
C LEU A 470 18.12 20.98 -2.83
N VAL A 471 18.81 22.02 -3.26
CA VAL A 471 18.20 23.25 -3.80
C VAL A 471 18.63 23.48 -5.25
N MET A 472 17.76 24.13 -6.02
CA MET A 472 18.05 24.52 -7.40
C MET A 472 18.68 25.91 -7.44
N HIS A 473 19.86 26.02 -8.06
CA HIS A 473 20.57 27.27 -8.29
C HIS A 473 21.12 27.28 -9.71
N ASN A 474 20.76 28.29 -10.51
CA ASN A 474 21.21 28.45 -11.91
C ASN A 474 21.09 27.15 -12.74
N SER A 475 19.95 26.48 -12.67
CA SER A 475 19.66 25.21 -13.38
C SER A 475 20.51 24.00 -12.95
N SER A 476 21.21 24.08 -11.81
CA SER A 476 21.96 22.98 -11.19
C SER A 476 21.44 22.68 -9.77
N MET A 477 21.56 21.42 -9.32
CA MET A 477 21.15 21.00 -7.98
C MET A 477 22.36 21.05 -7.03
N THR A 478 22.25 21.78 -5.92
CA THR A 478 23.31 21.93 -4.92
C THR A 478 22.82 21.45 -3.56
N LYS A 479 23.66 20.74 -2.80
CA LYS A 479 23.36 20.37 -1.41
C LYS A 479 23.62 21.54 -0.47
N VAL A 480 22.68 21.81 0.41
CA VAL A 480 22.76 22.85 1.44
C VAL A 480 22.47 22.24 2.80
N HIS A 481 23.21 22.64 3.83
CA HIS A 481 22.93 22.23 5.21
C HIS A 481 21.65 22.91 5.74
N LEU A 482 20.78 22.13 6.40
CA LEU A 482 19.51 22.63 6.95
C LEU A 482 19.70 23.73 7.99
N GLU A 483 20.86 23.78 8.66
CA GLU A 483 21.22 24.85 9.60
C GLU A 483 21.33 26.23 8.92
N ASN A 484 21.50 26.28 7.60
CA ASN A 484 21.57 27.52 6.83
C ASN A 484 20.20 27.98 6.33
N VAL A 485 19.16 27.13 6.45
CA VAL A 485 17.80 27.45 6.03
C VAL A 485 17.06 28.13 7.18
N LEU A 486 16.52 29.31 6.89
CA LEU A 486 15.71 30.10 7.82
C LEU A 486 14.27 29.58 7.85
N TYR A 487 13.65 29.43 6.68
CA TYR A 487 12.31 28.89 6.53
C TYR A 487 12.10 28.37 5.10
N PHE A 488 11.03 27.61 4.93
CA PHE A 488 10.50 27.22 3.63
C PHE A 488 9.19 27.93 3.37
N GLU A 489 9.01 28.35 2.13
CA GLU A 489 7.86 29.12 1.65
C GLU A 489 7.31 28.47 0.40
N SER A 490 5.99 28.28 0.33
CA SER A 490 5.30 27.90 -0.90
C SER A 490 4.65 29.11 -1.55
N TYR A 491 4.93 29.28 -2.85
CA TYR A 491 4.35 30.30 -3.71
C TYR A 491 4.12 29.73 -5.11
N GLU A 492 2.93 29.95 -5.69
CA GLU A 492 2.55 29.50 -7.05
C GLU A 492 2.90 28.02 -7.38
N LYS A 493 2.53 27.10 -6.49
CA LYS A 493 2.80 25.64 -6.58
C LYS A 493 4.28 25.24 -6.53
N LYS A 494 5.19 26.18 -6.28
CA LYS A 494 6.60 25.94 -6.02
C LYS A 494 6.91 26.11 -4.53
N VAL A 495 8.05 25.58 -4.11
CA VAL A 495 8.55 25.74 -2.75
C VAL A 495 9.98 26.28 -2.82
N PHE A 496 10.28 27.19 -1.90
CA PHE A 496 11.57 27.87 -1.81
C PHE A 496 12.14 27.69 -0.41
N ALA A 497 13.44 27.40 -0.34
CA ALA A 497 14.24 27.49 0.87
C ALA A 497 14.81 28.91 0.99
N ALA A 498 14.42 29.65 2.01
CA ALA A 498 14.96 30.98 2.30
C ALA A 498 16.22 30.86 3.16
N MET A 499 17.29 31.50 2.70
CA MET A 499 18.59 31.58 3.35
C MET A 499 19.08 33.02 3.35
N LYS A 500 20.10 33.33 4.15
CA LYS A 500 20.67 34.68 4.26
C LYS A 500 21.11 35.28 2.91
N ASN A 501 21.46 34.42 1.94
CA ASN A 501 21.95 34.81 0.61
C ASN A 501 20.89 34.67 -0.51
N GLY A 502 19.61 34.47 -0.18
CA GLY A 502 18.51 34.42 -1.15
C GLY A 502 17.53 33.26 -0.95
N LYS A 503 16.57 33.15 -1.87
CA LYS A 503 15.57 32.07 -1.92
C LYS A 503 15.90 31.11 -3.06
N TYR A 504 15.86 29.82 -2.78
CA TYR A 504 16.27 28.77 -3.71
C TYR A 504 15.13 27.76 -3.88
N GLU A 505 14.75 27.50 -5.13
CA GLU A 505 13.66 26.56 -5.43
C GLU A 505 14.04 25.13 -5.01
N ILE A 506 13.09 24.40 -4.43
CA ILE A 506 13.24 22.99 -4.09
C ILE A 506 12.13 22.18 -4.74
N LYS A 507 12.43 20.91 -5.07
CA LYS A 507 11.49 20.03 -5.77
C LYS A 507 10.41 19.46 -4.86
N GLN A 508 10.71 19.32 -3.57
CA GLN A 508 9.76 18.80 -2.59
C GLN A 508 8.62 19.79 -2.33
N ARG A 509 7.42 19.26 -2.07
CA ARG A 509 6.28 20.06 -1.63
C ARG A 509 6.40 20.41 -0.15
N LEU A 510 5.71 21.47 0.28
CA LEU A 510 5.86 22.00 1.64
C LEU A 510 5.43 21.00 2.73
N PHE A 511 4.41 20.16 2.46
CA PHE A 511 3.99 19.11 3.40
C PHE A 511 4.99 17.95 3.49
N GLU A 512 5.64 17.60 2.38
CA GLU A 512 6.70 16.57 2.35
C GLU A 512 7.90 17.02 3.22
N LEU A 513 8.22 18.32 3.20
CA LEU A 513 9.25 18.90 4.06
C LEU A 513 8.84 18.91 5.52
N GLU A 514 7.59 19.21 5.83
CA GLU A 514 7.08 19.21 7.21
C GLU A 514 7.23 17.81 7.84
N GLU A 515 6.89 16.76 7.11
CA GLU A 515 7.06 15.37 7.54
C GLU A 515 8.55 15.00 7.70
N GLN A 516 9.38 15.28 6.69
CA GLN A 516 10.83 15.01 6.72
C GLN A 516 11.58 15.76 7.84
N LEU A 517 11.05 16.91 8.26
CA LEU A 517 11.68 17.81 9.23
C LEU A 517 10.99 17.82 10.59
N THR A 518 10.02 16.93 10.82
CA THR A 518 9.23 16.85 12.06
C THR A 518 10.12 16.72 13.32
N HIS A 519 11.27 16.05 13.21
CA HIS A 519 12.24 15.87 14.30
C HIS A 519 13.46 16.82 14.25
N LYS A 520 13.45 17.82 13.36
CA LYS A 520 14.60 18.72 13.11
C LYS A 520 14.34 20.18 13.49
N ASN A 521 13.45 20.42 14.45
CA ASN A 521 13.06 21.75 14.93
C ASN A 521 12.50 22.67 13.83
N PHE A 522 11.81 22.11 12.83
CA PHE A 522 11.00 22.90 11.91
C PHE A 522 9.53 22.89 12.36
N PHE A 523 8.83 24.00 12.19
CA PHE A 523 7.44 24.14 12.59
C PHE A 523 6.63 24.93 11.58
N ARG A 524 5.41 24.48 11.30
CA ARG A 524 4.54 25.12 10.31
C ARG A 524 3.74 26.22 10.94
N ILE A 525 4.04 27.46 10.56
CA ILE A 525 3.35 28.63 11.11
C ILE A 525 2.14 29.05 10.28
N SER A 526 2.07 28.64 9.01
CA SER A 526 0.94 28.94 8.11
C SER A 526 0.73 27.86 7.05
N ARG A 527 -0.33 27.98 6.23
CA ARG A 527 -0.56 27.06 5.10
C ARG A 527 0.61 27.04 4.10
N SER A 528 1.39 28.11 4.01
CA SER A 528 2.46 28.28 3.02
C SER A 528 3.86 28.43 3.62
N VAL A 529 4.04 28.38 4.95
CA VAL A 529 5.35 28.64 5.58
C VAL A 529 5.70 27.65 6.69
N LEU A 530 6.91 27.09 6.60
CA LEU A 530 7.55 26.21 7.59
C LEU A 530 8.84 26.88 8.08
N VAL A 531 8.92 27.27 9.35
CA VAL A 531 10.09 27.98 9.91
C VAL A 531 11.05 27.04 10.61
N ASN A 532 12.35 27.37 10.57
CA ASN A 532 13.36 26.76 11.42
C ASN A 532 13.31 27.43 12.80
N MET A 533 12.88 26.68 13.82
CA MET A 533 12.76 27.20 15.20
C MET A 533 14.13 27.60 15.76
N ASN A 534 15.21 26.92 15.39
CA ASN A 534 16.57 27.28 15.80
C ASN A 534 17.06 28.61 15.21
N LYS A 535 16.34 29.15 14.21
CA LYS A 535 16.61 30.45 13.58
C LYS A 535 15.53 31.48 13.87
N THR A 536 14.55 31.14 14.69
CA THR A 536 13.49 32.07 15.11
C THR A 536 13.94 32.73 16.41
N VAL A 537 14.17 34.05 16.38
CA VAL A 537 14.74 34.79 17.52
C VAL A 537 13.68 35.38 18.45
N GLY A 538 12.41 35.35 18.04
CA GLY A 538 11.32 35.92 18.82
C GLY A 538 10.02 36.01 18.03
N TYR A 539 9.07 36.73 18.60
CA TYR A 539 7.86 37.12 17.88
C TYR A 539 7.41 38.55 18.26
N LYS A 540 6.69 39.21 17.35
CA LYS A 540 6.01 40.48 17.58
C LYS A 540 4.50 40.28 17.59
N VAL A 541 3.82 41.09 18.39
CA VAL A 541 2.36 41.15 18.43
C VAL A 541 1.92 42.47 17.81
N GLU A 542 1.17 42.38 16.71
CA GLU A 542 0.60 43.52 16.02
C GLU A 542 -0.66 44.04 16.74
N PRO A 543 -1.10 45.30 16.51
CA PRO A 543 -2.30 45.88 17.13
C PRO A 543 -3.58 45.06 16.89
N ASP A 544 -3.66 44.34 15.77
CA ASP A 544 -4.76 43.42 15.43
C ASP A 544 -4.68 42.06 16.16
N ARG A 545 -3.75 41.93 17.11
CA ARG A 545 -3.38 40.70 17.84
C ARG A 545 -2.83 39.60 16.93
N SER A 546 -2.44 39.88 15.70
CA SER A 546 -1.68 38.93 14.88
C SER A 546 -0.24 38.80 15.37
N ILE A 547 0.37 37.64 15.10
CA ILE A 547 1.72 37.31 15.57
C ILE A 547 2.62 37.20 14.35
N LEU A 548 3.78 37.87 14.42
CA LEU A 548 4.85 37.76 13.45
C LEU A 548 6.02 37.03 14.09
N ALA A 549 6.41 35.87 13.54
CA ALA A 549 7.65 35.20 13.89
C ALA A 549 8.83 36.03 13.35
N VAL A 550 9.81 36.34 14.20
CA VAL A 550 11.00 37.11 13.83
C VAL A 550 12.16 36.14 13.63
N MET A 551 12.71 36.12 12.42
CA MET A 551 13.83 35.26 12.03
C MET A 551 15.17 35.92 12.36
N SER A 552 16.25 35.13 12.39
CA SER A 552 17.60 35.60 12.75
C SER A 552 18.20 36.64 11.80
N ASP A 553 17.67 36.76 10.58
CA ASP A 553 18.00 37.81 9.61
C ASP A 553 17.06 39.03 9.69
N ARG A 554 16.17 39.06 10.69
CA ARG A 554 15.11 40.04 10.93
C ARG A 554 13.92 39.97 9.96
N GLU A 555 13.80 38.91 9.17
CA GLU A 555 12.58 38.69 8.39
C GLU A 555 11.40 38.37 9.31
N GLU A 556 10.22 38.92 9.01
CA GLU A 556 9.02 38.81 9.84
C GLU A 556 7.93 38.02 9.10
N LEU A 557 7.55 36.87 9.67
CA LEU A 557 6.65 35.91 9.01
C LEU A 557 5.35 35.76 9.80
N ARG A 558 4.21 35.91 9.12
CA ARG A 558 2.91 35.88 9.78
C ARG A 558 2.51 34.47 10.23
N VAL A 559 2.19 34.33 11.51
CA VAL A 559 1.70 33.09 12.11
C VAL A 559 0.17 33.02 11.99
N SER A 560 -0.35 31.92 11.45
CA SER A 560 -1.77 31.66 11.29
C SER A 560 -2.49 31.53 12.63
N ARG A 561 -3.79 31.89 12.69
CA ARG A 561 -4.58 31.88 13.93
C ARG A 561 -4.58 30.53 14.64
N THR A 562 -4.66 29.44 13.89
CA THR A 562 -4.67 28.06 14.39
C THR A 562 -3.36 27.63 15.03
N ASN A 563 -2.22 28.21 14.61
CA ASN A 563 -0.89 27.76 15.03
C ASN A 563 -0.23 28.70 16.07
N LYS A 564 -0.92 29.76 16.51
CA LYS A 564 -0.37 30.78 17.42
C LYS A 564 0.09 30.21 18.76
N GLU A 565 -0.75 29.40 19.39
CA GLU A 565 -0.47 28.89 20.74
C GLU A 565 0.65 27.85 20.73
N GLU A 566 0.63 26.93 19.77
CA GLU A 566 1.70 25.93 19.63
C GLU A 566 3.04 26.57 19.23
N PHE A 567 3.03 27.60 18.37
CA PHE A 567 4.23 28.33 18.01
C PHE A 567 4.93 28.95 19.24
N LYS A 568 4.17 29.61 20.11
CA LYS A 568 4.70 30.20 21.36
C LYS A 568 5.28 29.12 22.27
N GLN A 569 4.55 28.04 22.51
CA GLN A 569 5.00 26.94 23.36
C GLN A 569 6.29 26.30 22.85
N ARG A 570 6.46 26.17 21.54
CA ARG A 570 7.69 25.63 20.95
C ARG A 570 8.85 26.62 21.03
N LEU A 571 8.60 27.92 20.85
CA LEU A 571 9.64 28.94 20.96
C LEU A 571 10.20 29.04 22.39
N GLU A 572 9.38 28.80 23.41
CA GLU A 572 9.83 28.76 24.82
C GLU A 572 10.66 27.51 25.17
N ARG A 573 10.62 26.48 24.31
CA ARG A 573 11.35 25.20 24.50
C ARG A 573 12.64 25.09 23.68
N THR A 574 12.87 26.03 22.78
CA THR A 574 14.03 26.07 21.86
C THR A 574 15.05 27.05 22.42
#